data_AF-A0A4Q4CUS3-F1
#
_entry.id   AF-A0A4Q4CUS3-F1
#
_cell.length_a   1.000
_cell.length_b   1.000
_cell.length_c   1.000
_cell.angle_alpha   90.00
_cell.angle_beta   90.00
_cell.angle_gamma   90.00
#
_symmetry.space_group_name_H-M   'P 1'
#
loop_
_entity.id
_entity.type
_entity.pdbx_description
1 polymer ?
#
loop_
_entity_poly.entity_id
_entity_poly.type
_entity_poly.pdbx_seq_one_letter_code
_entity_poly.pdbx_strand_id
1 'polypeptide(L)' 'MATDLEIARAATLQPIGAIAARAGIPDDALIPYGKYKAKVE' A
#
# COMPACT_ATOMS: atom_id res chain seq x y z
N MET A 1 15.37 21.94 -3.32
CA MET A 1 14.90 20.66 -3.85
C MET A 1 14.43 19.84 -2.66
N ALA A 2 13.26 19.21 -2.72
CA ALA A 2 12.79 18.41 -1.60
C ALA A 2 13.66 17.15 -1.43
N THR A 3 13.87 16.73 -0.19
CA THR A 3 14.50 15.46 0.16
C THR A 3 13.56 14.29 -0.15
N ASP A 4 14.10 13.08 -0.33
CA ASP A 4 13.31 11.88 -0.60
C ASP A 4 12.23 11.64 0.47
N LEU A 5 12.53 11.95 1.74
CA LEU A 5 11.59 11.83 2.85
C LEU A 5 10.43 12.82 2.73
N GLU A 6 10.71 14.06 2.33
CA GLU A 6 9.67 15.08 2.12
C GLU A 6 8.76 14.70 0.97
N ILE A 7 9.32 14.16 -0.12
CA ILE A 7 8.56 13.66 -1.27
C ILE A 7 7.66 12.48 -0.84
N ALA A 8 8.20 11.52 -0.10
CA ALA A 8 7.44 10.36 0.36
C ALA A 8 6.29 10.75 1.31
N ARG A 9 6.49 11.74 2.18
CA ARG A 9 5.46 12.24 3.10
C ARG A 9 4.34 13.02 2.40
N ALA A 10 4.63 13.67 1.27
CA ALA A 10 3.64 14.42 0.50
C ALA A 10 2.70 13.54 -0.34
N ALA A 11 3.04 12.25 -0.55
CA ALA A 11 2.25 11.35 -1.36
C ALA A 11 0.91 10.97 -0.69
N THR A 12 -0.17 10.94 -1.49
CA THR A 12 -1.47 10.41 -1.04
C THR A 12 -1.46 8.89 -1.17
N LEU A 13 -1.36 8.19 -0.03
CA LEU A 13 -1.31 6.73 -0.01
C LEU A 13 -2.68 6.11 -0.32
N GLN A 14 -2.69 5.11 -1.22
CA GLN A 14 -3.85 4.26 -1.46
C GLN A 14 -3.87 3.09 -0.46
N PRO A 15 -5.04 2.64 0.02
CA PRO A 15 -5.16 1.43 0.84
C PRO A 15 -4.53 0.22 0.14
N ILE A 16 -3.88 -0.67 0.88
CA ILE A 16 -3.16 -1.81 0.31
C ILE A 16 -4.05 -2.74 -0.51
N GLY A 17 -5.29 -2.97 -0.06
CA GLY A 17 -6.27 -3.78 -0.81
C GLY A 17 -6.60 -3.22 -2.19
N ALA A 18 -6.69 -1.90 -2.34
CA ALA A 18 -6.91 -1.28 -3.66
C ALA A 18 -5.73 -1.48 -4.62
N ILE A 19 -4.51 -1.55 -4.09
CA ILE A 19 -3.31 -1.84 -4.87
C ILE A 19 -3.26 -3.33 -5.23
N ALA A 20 -3.56 -4.21 -4.28
CA ALA A 20 -3.61 -5.66 -4.45
C ALA A 20 -4.65 -6.10 -5.48
N ALA A 21 -5.87 -5.54 -5.43
CA ALA A 21 -6.93 -5.83 -6.39
C ALA A 21 -6.51 -5.47 -7.83
N ARG A 22 -5.79 -4.35 -8.02
CA ARG A 22 -5.24 -3.96 -9.33
C ARG A 22 -4.17 -4.93 -9.83
N ALA A 23 -3.47 -5.61 -8.92
CA ALA A 23 -2.51 -6.65 -9.23
C ALA A 23 -3.14 -8.05 -9.37
N GLY A 24 -4.47 -8.17 -9.21
CA GLY A 24 -5.19 -9.45 -9.28
C GLY A 24 -5.05 -10.30 -8.02
N ILE A 25 -4.62 -9.73 -6.90
CA ILE A 25 -4.52 -10.42 -5.62
C ILE A 25 -5.86 -10.26 -4.88
N PRO A 26 -6.53 -11.36 -4.52
CA PRO A 26 -7.80 -11.30 -3.80
C PRO A 26 -7.58 -10.88 -2.33
N ASP A 27 -8.60 -10.25 -1.74
CA ASP A 27 -8.51 -9.68 -0.38
C ASP A 27 -8.30 -10.74 0.71
N ASP A 28 -8.77 -11.97 0.49
CA ASP A 28 -8.61 -13.10 1.42
C ASP A 28 -7.17 -13.65 1.48
N ALA A 29 -6.37 -13.40 0.44
CA ALA A 29 -4.94 -13.73 0.42
C ALA A 29 -4.08 -12.66 1.11
N LEU A 30 -4.66 -11.54 1.57
CA LEU A 30 -3.94 -10.47 2.25
C LEU A 30 -4.00 -10.61 3.76
N ILE A 31 -2.84 -10.48 4.41
CA ILE A 31 -2.71 -10.33 5.86
C ILE A 31 -2.34 -8.86 6.16
N PRO A 32 -3.29 -7.98 6.53
CA PRO A 32 -3.02 -6.56 6.68
C PRO A 32 -2.20 -6.22 7.91
N TYR A 33 -1.24 -5.31 7.75
CA TYR A 33 -0.47 -4.67 8.82
C TYR A 33 -0.72 -3.16 8.78
N GLY A 34 -1.88 -2.76 9.28
CA GLY A 34 -2.42 -1.42 9.08
C GLY A 34 -3.00 -1.23 7.68
N LYS A 35 -3.25 0.02 7.29
CA LYS A 35 -4.01 0.35 6.07
C LYS A 35 -3.23 0.22 4.76
N TYR A 36 -1.90 0.37 4.82
CA TYR A 36 -1.05 0.57 3.63
C TYR A 36 -0.01 -0.54 3.43
N LYS A 37 -0.05 -1.61 4.22
CA LYS A 37 0.89 -2.74 4.15
C LYS A 37 0.16 -4.04 4.44
N ALA A 38 0.52 -5.10 3.74
CA ALA A 38 0.03 -6.46 3.97
C ALA A 38 1.11 -7.47 3.58
N LYS A 39 1.06 -8.67 4.16
CA LYS A 39 1.69 -9.86 3.56
C LYS A 39 0.69 -10.53 2.62
N VAL A 40 1.22 -11.32 1.69
CA VAL A 40 0.43 -12.24 0.87
C VAL A 40 0.71 -13.64 1.40
N GLU A 41 -0.34 -14.43 1.65
CA GLU A 41 -0.24 -15.87 2.00
C GLU A 41 0.37 -16.69 0.84
#